data_AF-A0A378IX34-F1
#
_entry.id   AF-A0A378IX34-F1
#
_cell.length_a   1.000
_cell.length_b   1.000
_cell.length_c   1.000
_cell.angle_alpha   90.00
_cell.angle_beta   90.00
_cell.angle_gamma   90.00
#
_symmetry.space_group_name_H-M   'P 1'
#
loop_
_entity.id
_entity.type
_entity.pdbx_description
1 polymer ?
#
loop_
_entity_poly.entity_id
_entity_poly.type
_entity_poly.pdbx_seq_one_letter_code
_entity_poly.pdbx_strand_id
1 'polypeptide(L)'
;MKAKWLDNLIPLHSRYLGIQYAGWKPTKFADENLGCILYSDVYVPMPDGVRLSADIYTPKKKGKYPSIVQFSAYNRDLHTVGMPTGTNEIGSPPNFTNRGYNVVVLTARGVGRSEGELRYWQCDEEVDDHFHAIQWVSEQSWCDGQIVLFGSSYYGMSQVNVAAKEPPALKAFFANEVCTDYFRHVFHYAGLSANSFMSLWAGSNFTEKKYQTVYCSLETGFIEPFHQSFLDFKAWPYFYQSYLSQFERSLCGKRSPAVL
;
A
#
# COMPACT_ATOMS: atom_id res chain seq x y z
N MET A 1 12.58 -11.55 37.40
CA MET A 1 13.15 -11.44 36.05
C MET A 1 12.31 -10.43 35.26
N LYS A 2 12.89 -9.38 34.67
CA LYS A 2 12.17 -8.55 33.69
C LYS A 2 11.97 -9.39 32.43
N ALA A 3 10.75 -9.36 31.88
CA ALA A 3 10.45 -10.11 30.67
C ALA A 3 11.23 -9.51 29.49
N LYS A 4 12.04 -10.33 28.80
CA LYS A 4 12.92 -9.91 27.69
C LYS A 4 12.19 -9.17 26.54
N TRP A 5 10.87 -9.28 26.43
CA TRP A 5 10.11 -8.55 25.42
C TRP A 5 9.99 -7.05 25.71
N LEU A 6 10.17 -6.62 26.97
CA LEU A 6 10.18 -5.21 27.36
C LEU A 6 11.38 -4.46 26.77
N ASP A 7 12.46 -5.16 26.39
CA ASP A 7 13.65 -4.57 25.78
C ASP A 7 13.39 -4.11 24.33
N ASN A 8 12.31 -4.59 23.71
CA ASN A 8 11.87 -4.17 22.37
C ASN A 8 10.80 -3.06 22.40
N LEU A 9 10.34 -2.64 23.59
CA LEU A 9 9.49 -1.47 23.68
C LEU A 9 10.35 -0.24 23.44
N ILE A 10 10.11 0.44 22.33
CA ILE A 10 10.60 1.80 22.11
C ILE A 10 10.07 2.62 23.29
N PRO A 11 10.93 3.07 24.22
CA PRO A 11 10.44 3.85 25.34
C PRO A 11 9.85 5.12 24.74
N LEU A 12 8.59 5.42 25.04
CA LEU A 12 7.97 6.71 24.74
C LEU A 12 8.62 7.77 25.64
N HIS A 13 9.90 8.06 25.40
CA HIS A 13 10.58 9.19 25.98
C HIS A 13 10.26 10.40 25.12
N SER A 14 9.18 11.11 25.42
CA SER A 14 9.14 12.56 25.24
C SER A 14 7.92 13.24 25.87
N ARG A 15 8.11 14.54 26.09
CA ARG A 15 7.07 15.52 26.38
C ARG A 15 6.04 15.53 25.24
N TYR A 16 4.76 15.69 25.57
CA TYR A 16 3.62 15.64 24.63
C TYR A 16 3.70 16.62 23.43
N LEU A 17 4.58 17.62 23.49
CA LEU A 17 4.74 18.65 22.48
C LEU A 17 6.22 18.72 22.06
N GLY A 18 6.52 18.31 20.82
CA GLY A 18 7.86 18.33 20.24
C GLY A 18 8.08 17.23 19.20
N ILE A 19 9.19 17.31 18.46
CA ILE A 19 9.61 16.25 17.54
C ILE A 19 9.99 15.03 18.36
N GLN A 20 9.33 13.91 18.10
CA GLN A 20 9.63 12.63 18.74
C GLN A 20 10.58 11.84 17.85
N TYR A 21 11.80 11.60 18.35
CA TYR A 21 12.78 10.78 17.63
C TYR A 21 12.73 9.31 18.04
N ALA A 22 11.88 8.91 18.99
CA ALA A 22 11.70 7.51 19.36
C ALA A 22 13.02 6.80 19.73
N GLY A 23 13.93 7.51 20.40
CA GLY A 23 15.27 7.02 20.75
C GLY A 23 16.34 7.14 19.63
N TRP A 24 15.95 7.51 18.41
CA TRP A 24 16.88 7.82 17.32
C TRP A 24 17.61 9.14 17.60
N LYS A 25 18.90 9.19 17.23
CA LYS A 25 19.68 10.43 17.21
C LYS A 25 19.83 10.86 15.75
N PRO A 26 19.33 12.04 15.35
CA PRO A 26 19.48 12.53 13.99
C PRO A 26 20.93 12.48 13.52
N THR A 27 21.12 12.01 12.30
CA THR A 27 22.42 12.14 11.63
C THR A 27 22.65 13.61 11.27
N LYS A 28 23.90 14.00 11.05
CA LYS A 28 24.26 15.36 10.61
C LYS A 28 23.43 15.81 9.39
N PHE A 29 23.13 14.89 8.47
CA PHE A 29 22.31 15.16 7.29
C PHE A 29 20.85 15.52 7.62
N ALA A 30 20.26 14.84 8.61
CA ALA A 30 18.89 15.10 9.04
C ALA A 30 18.71 16.49 9.67
N ASP A 31 19.75 17.01 10.33
CA ASP A 31 19.75 18.37 10.87
C ASP A 31 20.03 19.44 9.80
N GLU A 32 20.82 19.09 8.76
CA GLU A 32 21.17 20.00 7.66
C GLU A 32 20.04 20.24 6.65
N ASN A 33 18.96 19.43 6.69
CA ASN A 33 17.81 19.55 5.79
C ASN A 33 18.22 19.62 4.31
N LEU A 34 18.72 18.48 3.80
CA LEU A 34 19.42 18.42 2.51
C LEU A 34 18.57 18.77 1.27
N GLY A 35 17.28 19.04 1.43
CA GLY A 35 16.36 19.37 0.34
C GLY A 35 15.99 18.18 -0.53
N CYS A 36 15.24 18.46 -1.60
CA CYS A 36 14.76 17.46 -2.55
C CYS A 36 14.91 17.96 -4.00
N ILE A 37 15.41 17.10 -4.88
CA ILE A 37 15.36 17.23 -6.35
C ILE A 37 14.52 16.05 -6.85
N LEU A 38 13.60 16.31 -7.77
CA LEU A 38 12.81 15.28 -8.45
C LEU A 38 13.32 15.11 -9.88
N TYR A 39 13.62 13.88 -10.26
CA TYR A 39 13.76 13.42 -11.63
C TYR A 39 12.53 12.60 -11.96
N SER A 40 11.61 13.20 -12.71
CA SER A 40 10.37 12.54 -13.09
C SER A 40 10.53 11.71 -14.36
N ASP A 41 9.68 10.70 -14.51
CA ASP A 41 9.56 9.89 -15.73
C ASP A 41 10.87 9.21 -16.16
N VAL A 42 11.63 8.72 -15.19
CA VAL A 42 12.84 7.94 -15.45
C VAL A 42 12.44 6.52 -15.82
N TYR A 43 13.08 5.98 -16.85
CA TYR A 43 12.88 4.59 -17.26
C TYR A 43 13.98 3.70 -16.69
N VAL A 44 13.58 2.65 -15.98
CA VAL A 44 14.45 1.61 -15.44
C VAL A 44 14.38 0.39 -16.36
N PRO A 45 15.47 0.02 -17.04
CA PRO A 45 15.48 -1.10 -17.98
C PRO A 45 15.51 -2.44 -17.25
N MET A 46 14.59 -3.34 -17.62
CA MET A 46 14.57 -4.73 -17.21
C MET A 46 15.39 -5.61 -18.18
N PRO A 47 15.88 -6.80 -17.76
CA PRO A 47 16.72 -7.65 -18.60
C PRO A 47 16.08 -8.10 -19.91
N ASP A 48 14.75 -8.18 -19.96
CA ASP A 48 13.97 -8.56 -21.13
C ASP A 48 13.67 -7.38 -22.07
N GLY A 49 14.18 -6.18 -21.77
CA GLY A 49 14.05 -4.98 -22.58
C GLY A 49 12.83 -4.11 -22.24
N VAL A 50 11.94 -4.56 -21.35
CA VAL A 50 10.83 -3.74 -20.85
C VAL A 50 11.37 -2.62 -19.96
N ARG A 51 10.78 -1.43 -20.06
CA ARG A 51 11.15 -0.30 -19.21
C ARG A 51 10.06 0.01 -18.20
N LEU A 52 10.44 0.01 -16.92
CA LEU A 52 9.57 0.43 -15.83
C LEU A 52 9.68 1.93 -15.62
N SER A 53 8.54 2.58 -15.35
CA SER A 53 8.49 4.00 -15.03
C SER A 53 8.78 4.25 -13.56
N ALA A 54 9.63 5.23 -13.29
CA ALA A 54 10.04 5.62 -11.94
C ALA A 54 10.15 7.14 -11.76
N ASP A 55 9.77 7.62 -10.57
CA ASP A 55 10.18 8.94 -10.07
C ASP A 55 11.34 8.76 -9.09
N ILE A 56 12.38 9.59 -9.24
CA ILE A 56 13.58 9.53 -8.40
C ILE A 56 13.73 10.85 -7.67
N TYR A 57 13.73 10.79 -6.35
CA TYR A 57 13.96 11.92 -5.46
C TYR A 57 15.34 11.79 -4.83
N THR A 58 16.16 12.82 -4.95
CA THR A 58 17.51 12.85 -4.34
C THR A 58 17.69 14.10 -3.48
N PRO A 59 18.63 14.07 -2.50
CA PRO A 59 19.03 15.28 -1.79
C PRO A 59 19.59 16.36 -2.72
N LYS A 60 19.30 17.65 -2.47
CA LYS A 60 19.86 18.77 -3.27
C LYS A 60 21.39 18.85 -3.14
N LYS A 61 21.92 18.50 -1.97
CA LYS A 61 23.36 18.45 -1.72
C LYS A 61 23.94 17.20 -2.39
N LYS A 62 24.86 17.41 -3.33
CA LYS A 62 25.57 16.32 -4.02
C LYS A 62 26.23 15.37 -3.01
N GLY A 63 26.09 14.08 -3.25
CA GLY A 63 26.63 13.00 -2.42
C GLY A 63 26.12 11.64 -2.89
N LYS A 64 26.61 10.59 -2.25
CA LYS A 64 26.05 9.24 -2.36
C LYS A 64 25.31 8.91 -1.09
N TYR A 65 24.08 8.44 -1.22
CA TYR A 65 23.19 8.18 -0.10
C TYR A 65 22.54 6.80 -0.23
N PRO A 66 22.15 6.15 0.87
CA PRO A 66 21.29 4.97 0.81
C PRO A 66 19.98 5.32 0.12
N SER A 67 19.38 4.33 -0.56
CA SER A 67 18.17 4.55 -1.34
C SER A 67 17.00 3.75 -0.80
N ILE A 68 15.85 4.40 -0.74
CA ILE A 68 14.56 3.80 -0.42
C ILE A 68 13.91 3.42 -1.75
N VAL A 69 13.67 2.14 -1.98
CA VAL A 69 12.97 1.64 -3.17
C VAL A 69 11.53 1.30 -2.80
N GLN A 70 10.59 1.80 -3.60
CA GLN A 70 9.16 1.63 -3.42
C GLN A 70 8.59 1.11 -4.73
N PHE A 71 8.01 -0.09 -4.71
CA PHE A 71 7.55 -0.77 -5.91
C PHE A 71 6.11 -1.25 -5.71
N SER A 72 5.22 -0.88 -6.62
CA SER A 72 3.80 -1.23 -6.54
C SER A 72 3.15 -1.35 -7.92
N ALA A 73 2.06 -2.12 -7.96
CA ALA A 73 1.13 -2.15 -9.09
C ALA A 73 0.10 -1.00 -9.06
N TYR A 74 0.26 -0.01 -8.17
CA TYR A 74 -0.53 1.23 -8.19
C TYR A 74 0.13 2.28 -9.09
N ASN A 75 -0.69 3.15 -9.67
CA ASN A 75 -0.16 4.30 -10.40
C ASN A 75 0.46 5.31 -9.42
N ARG A 76 1.77 5.55 -9.57
CA ARG A 76 2.52 6.55 -8.79
C ARG A 76 1.94 7.97 -8.89
N ASP A 77 1.27 8.31 -9.98
CA ASP A 77 0.69 9.65 -10.21
C ASP A 77 -0.35 10.00 -9.12
N LEU A 78 -1.02 9.00 -8.54
CA LEU A 78 -1.98 9.20 -7.43
C LEU A 78 -1.29 9.63 -6.14
N HIS A 79 0.00 9.37 -5.98
CA HIS A 79 0.79 9.78 -4.82
C HIS A 79 1.45 11.14 -5.00
N THR A 80 1.57 11.65 -6.24
CA THR A 80 2.22 12.93 -6.55
C THR A 80 1.27 14.12 -6.64
N VAL A 81 -0.05 13.89 -6.70
CA VAL A 81 -1.09 14.95 -6.82
C VAL A 81 -1.26 15.85 -5.59
N GLY A 82 -0.53 15.62 -4.49
CA GLY A 82 -0.52 16.51 -3.33
C GLY A 82 -1.86 16.66 -2.61
N MET A 83 -2.89 15.92 -3.02
CA MET A 83 -4.14 15.82 -2.29
C MET A 83 -3.90 14.97 -1.04
N PRO A 84 -4.30 15.43 0.16
CA PRO A 84 -4.32 14.60 1.35
C PRO A 84 -5.47 13.60 1.23
N THR A 85 -5.32 12.60 0.37
CA THR A 85 -6.32 11.54 0.13
C THR A 85 -6.38 10.52 1.27
N GLY A 86 -5.62 10.72 2.35
CA GLY A 86 -5.51 9.76 3.45
C GLY A 86 -4.71 8.50 3.11
N THR A 87 -4.30 8.33 1.86
CA THR A 87 -3.58 7.14 1.33
C THR A 87 -2.20 7.54 0.82
N ASN A 88 -1.35 8.09 1.69
CA ASN A 88 0.05 8.32 1.34
C ASN A 88 0.90 7.07 1.63
N GLU A 89 0.76 6.05 0.78
CA GLU A 89 1.39 4.75 0.97
C GLU A 89 2.90 4.76 0.71
N ILE A 90 3.41 5.82 0.07
CA ILE A 90 4.85 6.01 -0.18
C ILE A 90 5.52 6.92 0.86
N GLY A 91 4.76 7.51 1.78
CA GLY A 91 5.27 8.52 2.69
C GLY A 91 5.63 9.83 1.98
N SER A 92 6.47 10.66 2.59
CA SER A 92 6.83 11.96 2.00
C SER A 92 8.27 11.92 1.49
N PRO A 93 8.51 11.89 0.15
CA PRO A 93 9.87 11.88 -0.39
C PRO A 93 10.77 12.99 0.17
N PRO A 94 10.29 14.25 0.31
CA PRO A 94 11.09 15.31 0.95
C PRO A 94 11.52 14.99 2.39
N ASN A 95 10.69 14.30 3.18
CA ASN A 95 11.09 13.91 4.53
C ASN A 95 12.28 12.92 4.52
N PHE A 96 12.35 12.04 3.52
CA PHE A 96 13.45 11.09 3.37
C PHE A 96 14.70 11.77 2.81
N THR A 97 14.57 12.58 1.75
CA THR A 97 15.72 13.28 1.15
C THR A 97 16.36 14.26 2.12
N ASN A 98 15.56 14.97 2.92
CA ASN A 98 16.07 15.85 3.97
C ASN A 98 16.89 15.10 5.03
N ARG A 99 16.70 13.79 5.19
CA ARG A 99 17.42 12.92 6.13
C ARG A 99 18.58 12.15 5.48
N GLY A 100 18.89 12.44 4.22
CA GLY A 100 20.00 11.82 3.50
C GLY A 100 19.67 10.44 2.92
N TYR A 101 18.46 10.28 2.39
CA TYR A 101 18.07 9.12 1.60
C TYR A 101 17.65 9.54 0.19
N ASN A 102 17.99 8.75 -0.81
CA ASN A 102 17.29 8.83 -2.09
C ASN A 102 15.96 8.08 -1.98
N VAL A 103 14.96 8.43 -2.78
CA VAL A 103 13.68 7.71 -2.86
C VAL A 103 13.39 7.40 -4.32
N VAL A 104 13.09 6.14 -4.62
CA VAL A 104 12.75 5.67 -5.96
C VAL A 104 11.36 5.05 -5.91
N VAL A 105 10.40 5.69 -6.59
CA VAL A 105 9.02 5.21 -6.69
C VAL A 105 8.83 4.59 -8.06
N LEU A 106 8.82 3.27 -8.11
CA LEU A 106 8.62 2.46 -9.30
C LEU A 106 7.17 2.03 -9.44
N THR A 107 6.71 2.00 -10.68
CA THR A 107 5.42 1.43 -11.07
C THR A 107 5.67 0.08 -11.76
N ALA A 108 4.95 -0.96 -11.35
CA ALA A 108 5.10 -2.31 -11.90
C ALA A 108 4.84 -2.36 -13.41
N ARG A 109 5.34 -3.40 -14.05
CA ARG A 109 5.11 -3.71 -15.47
C ARG A 109 3.63 -3.64 -15.86
N GLY A 110 3.35 -3.02 -17.00
CA GLY A 110 2.00 -2.84 -17.53
C GLY A 110 1.05 -2.03 -16.64
N VAL A 111 1.59 -1.18 -15.76
CA VAL A 111 0.84 -0.21 -14.95
C VAL A 111 1.34 1.21 -15.26
N GLY A 112 0.41 2.17 -15.34
CA GLY A 112 0.74 3.57 -15.58
C GLY A 112 1.53 3.74 -16.87
N ARG A 113 2.77 4.27 -16.76
CA ARG A 113 3.69 4.49 -17.89
C ARG A 113 4.74 3.39 -18.06
N SER A 114 4.70 2.35 -17.23
CA SER A 114 5.58 1.19 -17.40
C SER A 114 5.14 0.37 -18.60
N GLU A 115 6.11 -0.08 -19.39
CA GLU A 115 5.87 -0.94 -20.55
C GLU A 115 5.48 -2.37 -20.11
N GLY A 116 5.17 -3.22 -21.10
CA GLY A 116 4.79 -4.62 -20.87
C GLY A 116 3.33 -4.80 -20.46
N GLU A 117 3.01 -5.99 -19.94
CA GLU A 117 1.64 -6.34 -19.53
C GLU A 117 1.60 -6.76 -18.06
N LEU A 118 0.67 -6.18 -17.30
CA LEU A 118 0.40 -6.61 -15.94
C LEU A 118 -0.40 -7.90 -15.98
N ARG A 119 0.22 -9.00 -15.52
CA ARG A 119 -0.41 -10.31 -15.39
C ARG A 119 -1.38 -10.34 -14.19
N TYR A 120 -1.05 -11.11 -13.16
CA TYR A 120 -1.76 -11.15 -11.88
C TYR A 120 -0.86 -10.57 -10.79
N TRP A 121 -1.46 -10.12 -9.69
CA TRP A 121 -0.77 -9.41 -8.62
C TRP A 121 0.29 -10.29 -7.96
N GLN A 122 1.46 -9.72 -7.70
CA GLN A 122 2.56 -10.37 -6.97
C GLN A 122 3.05 -11.65 -7.67
N CYS A 123 2.94 -11.71 -9.01
CA CYS A 123 3.46 -12.82 -9.79
C CYS A 123 4.99 -12.85 -9.79
N ASP A 124 5.59 -14.01 -10.12
CA ASP A 124 7.04 -14.18 -10.09
C ASP A 124 7.80 -13.14 -10.94
N GLU A 125 7.24 -12.79 -12.11
CA GLU A 125 7.78 -11.76 -13.01
C GLU A 125 7.83 -10.37 -12.35
N GLU A 126 6.79 -10.03 -11.59
CA GLU A 126 6.75 -8.77 -10.85
C GLU A 126 7.79 -8.75 -9.72
N VAL A 127 8.01 -9.90 -9.07
CA VAL A 127 9.05 -10.05 -8.04
C VAL A 127 10.45 -10.00 -8.66
N ASP A 128 10.65 -10.57 -9.85
CA ASP A 128 11.89 -10.44 -10.63
C ASP A 128 12.16 -9.00 -11.06
N ASP A 129 11.15 -8.30 -11.58
CA ASP A 129 11.23 -6.88 -11.92
C ASP A 129 11.65 -6.05 -10.71
N HIS A 130 11.05 -6.31 -9.54
CA HIS A 130 11.43 -5.63 -8.30
C HIS A 130 12.88 -5.94 -7.89
N PHE A 131 13.32 -7.20 -8.02
CA PHE A 131 14.72 -7.60 -7.76
C PHE A 131 15.69 -6.84 -8.67
N HIS A 132 15.42 -6.79 -9.98
CA HIS A 132 16.27 -6.11 -10.95
C HIS A 132 16.27 -4.59 -10.76
N ALA A 133 15.13 -4.01 -10.41
CA ALA A 133 15.05 -2.60 -10.04
C ALA A 133 15.94 -2.27 -8.83
N ILE A 134 15.96 -3.13 -7.80
CA ILE A 134 16.87 -2.97 -6.63
C ILE A 134 18.34 -2.95 -7.07
N GLN A 135 18.75 -3.88 -7.95
CA GLN A 135 20.12 -3.92 -8.46
C GLN A 135 20.46 -2.65 -9.26
N TRP A 136 19.59 -2.27 -10.19
CA TRP A 136 19.79 -1.08 -11.02
C TRP A 136 19.94 0.19 -10.17
N VAL A 137 19.08 0.36 -9.15
CA VAL A 137 19.16 1.51 -8.23
C VAL A 137 20.47 1.49 -7.44
N SER A 138 20.92 0.31 -6.99
CA SER A 138 22.16 0.18 -6.20
C SER A 138 23.42 0.61 -6.97
N GLU A 139 23.39 0.54 -8.30
CA GLU A 139 24.51 0.89 -9.19
C GLU A 139 24.53 2.36 -9.58
N GLN A 140 23.49 3.14 -9.25
CA GLN A 140 23.41 4.54 -9.66
C GLN A 140 24.45 5.42 -8.97
N SER A 141 24.92 6.45 -9.68
CA SER A 141 26.00 7.32 -9.21
C SER A 141 25.69 8.12 -7.93
N TRP A 142 24.41 8.28 -7.61
CA TRP A 142 23.88 8.95 -6.42
C TRP A 142 23.54 7.99 -5.27
N CYS A 143 23.58 6.67 -5.52
CA CYS A 143 23.38 5.64 -4.51
C CYS A 143 24.73 5.23 -3.88
N ASP A 144 24.75 4.93 -2.60
CA ASP A 144 25.92 4.37 -1.90
C ASP A 144 26.00 2.83 -1.97
N GLY A 145 25.07 2.21 -2.71
CA GLY A 145 24.95 0.75 -2.87
C GLY A 145 24.04 0.08 -1.84
N GLN A 146 23.51 0.81 -0.85
CA GLN A 146 22.62 0.27 0.17
C GLN A 146 21.17 0.60 -0.15
N ILE A 147 20.33 -0.44 -0.19
CA ILE A 147 18.90 -0.31 -0.47
C ILE A 147 18.08 -0.71 0.76
N VAL A 148 17.05 0.07 1.04
CA VAL A 148 15.97 -0.32 1.96
C VAL A 148 14.63 -0.21 1.27
N LEU A 149 13.64 -0.98 1.70
CA LEU A 149 12.28 -0.92 1.14
C LEU A 149 11.32 -0.24 2.11
N PHE A 150 10.39 0.54 1.57
CA PHE A 150 9.39 1.23 2.36
C PHE A 150 8.09 1.44 1.58
N GLY A 151 6.97 1.29 2.29
CA GLY A 151 5.64 1.67 1.87
C GLY A 151 4.58 0.80 2.55
N SER A 152 3.32 1.16 2.40
CA SER A 152 2.19 0.40 2.96
C SER A 152 1.38 -0.30 1.87
N SER A 153 0.46 -1.19 2.26
CA SER A 153 -0.47 -1.84 1.34
C SER A 153 0.31 -2.63 0.27
N TYR A 154 0.09 -2.39 -1.02
CA TYR A 154 0.81 -3.08 -2.10
C TYR A 154 2.32 -2.82 -2.06
N TYR A 155 2.73 -1.59 -1.76
CA TYR A 155 4.15 -1.27 -1.53
C TYR A 155 4.73 -2.01 -0.33
N GLY A 156 3.91 -2.38 0.65
CA GLY A 156 4.29 -3.23 1.77
C GLY A 156 4.43 -4.70 1.37
N MET A 157 3.40 -5.22 0.70
CA MET A 157 3.30 -6.63 0.29
C MET A 157 4.44 -7.05 -0.65
N SER A 158 4.82 -6.18 -1.60
CA SER A 158 5.91 -6.44 -2.55
C SER A 158 7.27 -6.62 -1.89
N GLN A 159 7.48 -6.06 -0.69
CA GLN A 159 8.78 -6.10 0.01
C GLN A 159 9.12 -7.50 0.49
N VAL A 160 8.13 -8.22 1.06
CA VAL A 160 8.34 -9.56 1.62
C VAL A 160 8.71 -10.53 0.50
N ASN A 161 8.02 -10.42 -0.65
CA ASN A 161 8.24 -11.30 -1.79
C ASN A 161 9.62 -11.10 -2.43
N VAL A 162 10.06 -9.84 -2.62
CA VAL A 162 11.40 -9.59 -3.17
C VAL A 162 12.51 -9.88 -2.15
N ALA A 163 12.26 -9.66 -0.85
CA ALA A 163 13.22 -9.98 0.20
C ALA A 163 13.54 -11.48 0.26
N ALA A 164 12.57 -12.35 -0.07
CA ALA A 164 12.79 -13.79 -0.18
C ALA A 164 13.76 -14.19 -1.30
N LYS A 165 14.03 -13.30 -2.27
CA LYS A 165 15.08 -13.48 -3.30
C LYS A 165 16.47 -13.02 -2.85
N GLU A 166 16.60 -12.53 -1.62
CA GLU A 166 17.86 -12.08 -1.02
C GLU A 166 18.72 -11.15 -1.92
N PRO A 167 18.19 -10.01 -2.41
CA PRO A 167 18.98 -9.09 -3.23
C PRO A 167 20.23 -8.60 -2.47
N PRO A 168 21.46 -8.72 -3.01
CA PRO A 168 22.69 -8.37 -2.29
C PRO A 168 22.75 -6.93 -1.73
N ALA A 169 22.12 -5.98 -2.44
CA ALA A 169 22.06 -4.58 -2.06
C ALA A 169 21.01 -4.29 -0.96
N LEU A 170 20.05 -5.19 -0.73
CA LEU A 170 18.96 -5.02 0.24
C LEU A 170 19.47 -5.18 1.67
N LYS A 171 19.30 -4.14 2.50
CA LYS A 171 19.74 -4.11 3.91
C LYS A 171 18.61 -4.20 4.91
N ALA A 172 17.43 -3.69 4.57
CA ALA A 172 16.25 -3.75 5.42
C ALA A 172 14.97 -3.50 4.60
N PHE A 173 13.83 -3.92 5.13
CA PHE A 173 12.52 -3.57 4.60
C PHE A 173 11.56 -3.29 5.76
N PHE A 174 10.55 -2.46 5.51
CA PHE A 174 9.55 -2.07 6.50
C PHE A 174 8.17 -2.54 6.05
N ALA A 175 7.80 -3.73 6.53
CA ALA A 175 6.54 -4.40 6.24
C ALA A 175 5.36 -3.72 6.98
N ASN A 176 4.90 -2.57 6.47
CA ASN A 176 3.73 -1.88 6.96
C ASN A 176 2.46 -2.38 6.24
N GLU A 177 1.44 -2.77 6.99
CA GLU A 177 0.14 -3.24 6.46
C GLU A 177 0.26 -4.38 5.42
N VAL A 178 1.07 -5.40 5.74
CA VAL A 178 1.31 -6.54 4.86
C VAL A 178 0.32 -7.69 5.09
N CYS A 179 0.04 -8.44 4.03
CA CYS A 179 -0.72 -9.68 4.08
C CYS A 179 0.22 -10.90 3.97
N THR A 180 0.10 -11.85 4.88
CA THR A 180 0.80 -13.15 4.79
C THR A 180 -0.06 -14.25 4.18
N ASP A 181 -1.38 -14.04 4.12
CA ASP A 181 -2.35 -14.95 3.54
C ASP A 181 -3.39 -14.15 2.77
N TYR A 182 -3.21 -14.05 1.45
CA TYR A 182 -4.11 -13.27 0.60
C TYR A 182 -5.54 -13.84 0.61
N PHE A 183 -5.71 -15.16 0.71
CA PHE A 183 -7.04 -15.77 0.73
C PHE A 183 -7.82 -15.32 1.97
N ARG A 184 -7.19 -15.33 3.15
CA ARG A 184 -7.85 -15.00 4.42
C ARG A 184 -7.84 -13.51 4.77
N HIS A 185 -6.89 -12.73 4.23
CA HIS A 185 -6.71 -11.32 4.60
C HIS A 185 -7.20 -10.35 3.54
N VAL A 186 -7.35 -10.78 2.29
CA VAL A 186 -7.75 -9.91 1.18
C VAL A 186 -9.03 -10.41 0.54
N PHE A 187 -9.06 -11.68 0.12
CA PHE A 187 -10.17 -12.20 -0.67
C PHE A 187 -11.37 -12.64 0.17
N HIS A 188 -11.14 -13.26 1.32
CA HIS A 188 -12.22 -13.81 2.16
C HIS A 188 -12.03 -13.49 3.63
N TYR A 189 -13.02 -12.85 4.22
CA TYR A 189 -13.08 -12.66 5.67
C TYR A 189 -14.07 -13.66 6.27
N ALA A 190 -13.58 -14.55 7.13
CA ALA A 190 -14.39 -15.62 7.74
C ALA A 190 -15.17 -16.48 6.73
N GLY A 191 -14.63 -16.68 5.52
CA GLY A 191 -15.26 -17.45 4.44
C GLY A 191 -16.22 -16.65 3.55
N LEU A 192 -16.46 -15.37 3.83
CA LEU A 192 -17.23 -14.47 2.99
C LEU A 192 -16.30 -13.69 2.05
N SER A 193 -16.65 -13.65 0.76
CA SER A 193 -15.87 -12.91 -0.23
C SER A 193 -15.90 -11.40 0.02
N ALA A 194 -14.73 -10.77 0.01
CA ALA A 194 -14.53 -9.33 0.22
C ALA A 194 -14.82 -8.50 -1.05
N ASN A 195 -15.98 -8.72 -1.68
CA ASN A 195 -16.29 -8.18 -3.00
C ASN A 195 -16.16 -6.65 -3.07
N SER A 196 -16.57 -5.93 -2.03
CA SER A 196 -16.50 -4.46 -1.99
C SER A 196 -15.07 -3.92 -2.09
N PHE A 197 -14.15 -4.47 -1.29
CA PHE A 197 -12.73 -4.11 -1.36
C PHE A 197 -12.13 -4.51 -2.70
N MET A 198 -12.44 -5.73 -3.18
CA MET A 198 -11.90 -6.23 -4.44
C MET A 198 -12.33 -5.39 -5.64
N SER A 199 -13.57 -4.91 -5.69
CA SER A 199 -14.05 -4.02 -6.75
C SER A 199 -13.32 -2.67 -6.74
N LEU A 200 -13.11 -2.09 -5.55
CA LEU A 200 -12.34 -0.85 -5.40
C LEU A 200 -10.86 -1.04 -5.81
N TRP A 201 -10.25 -2.10 -5.30
CA TRP A 201 -8.83 -2.39 -5.49
C TRP A 201 -8.49 -2.77 -6.93
N ALA A 202 -9.30 -3.62 -7.57
CA ALA A 202 -9.13 -3.97 -8.98
C ALA A 202 -9.36 -2.76 -9.90
N GLY A 203 -10.30 -1.88 -9.54
CA GLY A 203 -10.56 -0.62 -10.26
C GLY A 203 -9.41 0.38 -10.22
N SER A 204 -8.51 0.30 -9.23
CA SER A 204 -7.42 1.27 -9.03
C SER A 204 -6.25 1.11 -10.02
N ASN A 205 -6.23 0.04 -10.83
CA ASN A 205 -5.17 -0.27 -11.79
C ASN A 205 -5.54 0.21 -13.21
N PHE A 206 -5.55 1.53 -13.41
CA PHE A 206 -5.95 2.16 -14.66
C PHE A 206 -4.84 2.11 -15.72
N THR A 207 -4.88 1.11 -16.60
CA THR A 207 -4.39 1.25 -17.98
C THR A 207 -5.58 1.37 -18.93
N GLU A 208 -5.43 1.99 -20.10
CA GLU A 208 -6.50 2.10 -21.11
C GLU A 208 -7.17 0.74 -21.39
N LYS A 209 -6.36 -0.31 -21.55
CA LYS A 209 -6.79 -1.70 -21.77
C LYS A 209 -7.57 -2.27 -20.58
N LYS A 210 -7.14 -2.00 -19.34
CA LYS A 210 -7.86 -2.41 -18.13
C LYS A 210 -9.09 -1.55 -17.86
N TYR A 211 -9.09 -0.26 -18.18
CA TYR A 211 -10.25 0.62 -18.09
C TYR A 211 -11.40 0.06 -18.94
N GLN A 212 -11.14 -0.30 -20.20
CA GLN A 212 -12.16 -0.89 -21.08
C GLN A 212 -12.67 -2.27 -20.59
N THR A 213 -11.81 -3.06 -19.95
CA THR A 213 -12.17 -4.40 -19.45
C THR A 213 -12.90 -4.34 -18.10
N VAL A 214 -12.46 -3.45 -17.20
CA VAL A 214 -12.98 -3.30 -15.83
C VAL A 214 -14.24 -2.43 -15.79
N TYR A 215 -14.44 -1.49 -16.73
CA TYR A 215 -15.70 -0.73 -16.81
C TYR A 215 -16.92 -1.66 -16.97
N CYS A 216 -16.77 -2.73 -17.76
CA CYS A 216 -17.81 -3.75 -17.92
C CYS A 216 -18.08 -4.52 -16.61
N SER A 217 -17.09 -4.64 -15.74
CA SER A 217 -17.20 -5.23 -14.39
C SER A 217 -17.72 -4.26 -13.33
N LEU A 218 -17.51 -2.95 -13.49
CA LEU A 218 -18.03 -1.91 -12.58
C LEU A 218 -19.50 -1.59 -12.86
N GLU A 219 -19.97 -1.67 -14.11
CA GLU A 219 -21.40 -1.63 -14.41
C GLU A 219 -22.18 -2.75 -13.69
N THR A 220 -21.63 -3.96 -13.67
CA THR A 220 -22.23 -5.13 -13.01
C THR A 220 -21.97 -5.20 -11.50
N GLY A 221 -20.83 -4.69 -11.01
CA GLY A 221 -20.43 -4.78 -9.61
C GLY A 221 -20.75 -3.56 -8.73
N PHE A 222 -20.91 -2.38 -9.33
CA PHE A 222 -21.20 -1.13 -8.60
C PHE A 222 -22.54 -0.51 -8.98
N ILE A 223 -22.88 -0.44 -10.27
CA ILE A 223 -24.10 0.24 -10.72
C ILE A 223 -25.33 -0.63 -10.51
N GLU A 224 -25.27 -1.93 -10.84
CA GLU A 224 -26.37 -2.86 -10.57
C GLU A 224 -26.72 -2.96 -9.08
N PRO A 225 -25.77 -3.16 -8.14
CA PRO A 225 -26.11 -3.22 -6.72
C PRO A 225 -26.57 -1.89 -6.15
N PHE A 226 -26.09 -0.73 -6.65
CA PHE A 226 -26.64 0.58 -6.25
C PHE A 226 -28.05 0.80 -6.79
N HIS A 227 -28.35 0.39 -8.02
CA HIS A 227 -29.70 0.40 -8.57
C HIS A 227 -30.62 -0.56 -7.81
N GLN A 228 -30.16 -1.78 -7.51
CA GLN A 228 -30.90 -2.75 -6.70
C GLN A 228 -31.12 -2.23 -5.28
N SER A 229 -30.11 -1.66 -4.62
CA SER A 229 -30.26 -1.13 -3.26
C SER A 229 -31.10 0.15 -3.20
N PHE A 230 -31.15 0.98 -4.25
CA PHE A 230 -32.08 2.11 -4.34
C PHE A 230 -33.53 1.67 -4.61
N LEU A 231 -33.71 0.57 -5.35
CA LEU A 231 -35.01 -0.08 -5.55
C LEU A 231 -35.46 -0.82 -4.28
N ASP A 232 -34.55 -1.47 -3.55
CA ASP A 232 -34.79 -2.11 -2.26
C ASP A 232 -34.99 -1.09 -1.13
N PHE A 233 -34.45 0.14 -1.25
CA PHE A 233 -34.76 1.23 -0.32
C PHE A 233 -36.25 1.63 -0.37
N LYS A 234 -36.92 1.42 -1.51
CA LYS A 234 -38.40 1.54 -1.59
C LYS A 234 -39.13 0.37 -0.95
N ALA A 235 -38.47 -0.78 -0.76
CA ALA A 235 -38.98 -1.94 -0.04
C ALA A 235 -38.65 -1.91 1.48
N TRP A 236 -37.78 -0.99 1.92
CA TRP A 236 -37.42 -0.76 3.32
C TRP A 236 -38.61 -0.59 4.28
N PRO A 237 -39.74 0.05 3.90
CA PRO A 237 -40.92 0.12 4.77
C PRO A 237 -41.55 -1.24 5.10
N TYR A 238 -41.38 -2.25 4.24
CA TYR A 238 -41.93 -3.60 4.45
C TYR A 238 -41.02 -4.46 5.33
N PHE A 239 -39.70 -4.31 5.21
CA PHE A 239 -38.74 -5.01 6.07
C PHE A 239 -38.75 -4.48 7.51
N TYR A 240 -38.91 -3.16 7.68
CA TYR A 240 -38.97 -2.54 9.01
C TYR A 240 -40.22 -2.96 9.80
N GLN A 241 -41.39 -3.13 9.14
CA GLN A 241 -42.60 -3.63 9.80
C GLN A 241 -42.49 -5.12 10.21
N SER A 242 -41.84 -5.95 9.38
CA SER A 242 -41.56 -7.35 9.72
C SER A 242 -40.65 -7.44 10.96
N TYR A 243 -39.58 -6.65 10.99
CA TYR A 243 -38.59 -6.66 12.07
C TYR A 243 -39.17 -6.12 13.39
N LEU A 244 -39.96 -5.04 13.37
CA LEU A 244 -40.65 -4.53 14.56
C LEU A 244 -41.71 -5.52 15.09
N SER A 245 -42.46 -6.19 14.22
CA SER A 245 -43.46 -7.19 14.66
C SER A 245 -42.85 -8.45 15.29
N GLN A 246 -41.57 -8.75 14.97
CA GLN A 246 -40.81 -9.83 15.60
C GLN A 246 -40.15 -9.36 16.91
N PHE A 247 -39.73 -8.08 16.97
CA PHE A 247 -39.16 -7.47 18.17
C PHE A 247 -40.21 -7.27 19.28
N GLU A 248 -41.44 -6.88 18.95
CA GLU A 248 -42.54 -6.77 19.92
C GLU A 248 -43.03 -8.13 20.46
N ARG A 249 -42.98 -9.19 19.62
CA ARG A 249 -43.26 -10.57 20.05
C ARG A 249 -42.19 -11.15 20.98
N SER A 250 -40.95 -10.67 20.87
CA SER A 250 -39.83 -11.04 21.74
C SER A 250 -39.91 -10.40 23.13
N LEU A 251 -40.43 -9.17 23.23
CA LEU A 251 -40.52 -8.43 24.50
C LEU A 251 -41.76 -8.77 25.35
N CYS A 252 -42.82 -9.31 24.75
CA CYS A 252 -44.03 -9.78 25.45
C CYS A 252 -44.01 -11.31 25.65
N GLY A 253 -43.00 -11.80 26.38
CA GLY A 253 -42.97 -13.19 26.86
C GLY A 253 -44.15 -13.46 27.80
N LYS A 254 -45.13 -14.24 27.32
CA LYS A 254 -46.19 -14.84 28.15
C LYS A 254 -45.54 -15.65 29.28
N ARG A 255 -45.63 -15.16 30.52
CA ARG A 255 -45.55 -16.03 31.70
C ARG A 255 -46.69 -17.03 31.63
N SER A 256 -46.37 -18.32 31.58
CA SER A 256 -47.33 -19.40 31.83
C SER A 256 -47.80 -19.34 33.29
N PRO A 257 -49.10 -19.51 33.58
CA PRO A 257 -49.57 -19.67 34.95
C PRO A 257 -49.27 -21.09 35.43
N ALA A 258 -48.88 -21.17 36.70
CA ALA A 258 -48.69 -22.40 37.46
C ALA A 258 -49.99 -23.24 37.47
N VAL A 259 -49.82 -24.56 37.40
CA VAL A 259 -50.87 -25.53 37.72
C VAL A 259 -50.42 -26.28 38.97
N LEU A 260 -51.22 -26.16 40.02
CA LEU A 260 -51.35 -27.15 41.11
C LEU A 260 -52.12 -28.36 40.59
#